data_AF-A0A212M1M1-F1
#
_entry.id   AF-A0A212M1M1-F1
#
_cell.length_a   1.000
_cell.length_b   1.000
_cell.length_c   1.000
_cell.angle_alpha   90.00
_cell.angle_beta   90.00
_cell.angle_gamma   90.00
#
_symmetry.space_group_name_H-M   'P 1'
#
loop_
_entity.id
_entity.type
_entity.pdbx_description
1 polymer ?
#
loop_
_entity_poly.entity_id
_entity_poly.type
_entity_poly.pdbx_seq_one_letter_code
_entity_poly.pdbx_strand_id
1 'polypeptide(L)'
;MPHIRPVSDLRNNFTDISRIVHETAEPVFLTKNGYGDMVVMSMEAFERFQFESEVYFKLKEAEQEAQLTNTRYSHKEILNELKAKLANKVNTGNV
;
A
#
# COMPACT_ATOMS: atom_id res chain seq x y z
N MET A 1 18.45 4.24 -11.17
CA MET A 1 19.39 4.25 -10.02
C MET A 1 18.76 5.12 -8.94
N PRO A 2 18.86 4.78 -7.64
CA PRO A 2 18.20 5.57 -6.59
C PRO A 2 18.73 7.00 -6.57
N HIS A 3 17.82 7.97 -6.56
CA HIS A 3 18.16 9.39 -6.44
C HIS A 3 18.54 9.70 -5.00
N ILE A 4 19.85 9.73 -4.68
CA ILE A 4 20.35 10.00 -3.33
C ILE A 4 20.93 11.41 -3.26
N ARG A 5 20.49 12.21 -2.28
CA ARG A 5 20.94 13.60 -2.06
C ARG A 5 21.17 13.88 -0.57
N PRO A 6 21.99 14.88 -0.20
CA PRO A 6 22.06 15.30 1.20
C PRO A 6 20.78 16.04 1.62
N VAL A 7 20.37 15.95 2.88
CA VAL A 7 19.18 16.66 3.40
C VAL A 7 19.29 18.18 3.21
N SER A 8 20.51 18.73 3.24
CA SER A 8 20.76 20.15 2.95
C SER A 8 20.34 20.57 1.54
N ASP A 9 20.26 19.62 0.59
CA ASP A 9 19.88 19.88 -0.79
C ASP A 9 18.42 20.34 -0.91
N LEU A 10 17.56 19.94 0.03
CA LEU A 10 16.16 20.41 0.08
C LEU A 10 16.04 21.92 0.12
N ARG A 11 16.96 22.62 0.81
CA ARG A 11 16.88 24.08 0.93
C ARG A 11 17.06 24.79 -0.41
N ASN A 12 18.00 24.31 -1.23
CA ASN A 12 18.43 25.01 -2.44
C ASN A 12 17.85 24.40 -3.73
N ASN A 13 17.57 23.10 -3.72
CA ASN A 13 17.18 22.33 -4.90
C ASN A 13 15.77 21.74 -4.77
N PHE A 14 14.91 22.34 -3.93
CA PHE A 14 13.53 21.90 -3.75
C PHE A 14 12.77 21.77 -5.07
N THR A 15 12.89 22.76 -5.97
CA THR A 15 12.18 22.75 -7.26
C THR A 15 12.58 21.56 -8.13
N ASP A 16 13.87 21.22 -8.16
CA ASP A 16 14.36 20.08 -8.93
C ASP A 16 13.94 18.75 -8.28
N ILE A 17 14.02 18.65 -6.95
CA ILE A 17 13.54 17.47 -6.20
C ILE A 17 12.04 17.26 -6.42
N SER A 18 11.24 18.33 -6.32
CA SER A 18 9.80 18.33 -6.57
C SER A 18 9.50 17.87 -8.00
N ARG A 19 10.18 18.43 -9.00
CA ARG A 19 10.05 18.01 -10.40
C ARG A 19 10.34 16.53 -10.58
N ILE A 20 11.45 16.03 -10.02
CA ILE A 20 11.83 14.61 -10.12
C ILE A 20 10.74 13.70 -9.56
N VAL A 21 10.27 13.95 -8.33
CA VAL A 21 9.28 13.05 -7.69
C VAL A 21 7.89 13.09 -8.35
N HIS A 22 7.58 14.17 -9.08
CA HIS A 22 6.35 14.28 -9.87
C HIS A 22 6.49 13.65 -11.27
N GLU A 23 7.58 13.91 -12.00
CA GLU A 23 7.76 13.44 -13.38
C GLU A 23 8.12 11.95 -13.47
N THR A 24 8.96 11.48 -12.56
CA THR A 24 9.41 10.08 -12.56
C THR A 24 8.50 9.17 -11.74
N ALA A 25 7.75 9.77 -10.81
CA ALA A 25 7.02 9.05 -9.77
C ALA A 25 7.91 8.11 -8.93
N GLU A 26 9.22 8.34 -8.92
CA GLU A 26 10.21 7.62 -8.13
C GLU A 26 10.60 8.41 -6.85
N PRO A 27 11.00 7.72 -5.77
CA PRO A 27 11.45 8.36 -4.55
C PRO A 27 12.84 9.01 -4.68
N VAL A 28 13.03 10.14 -3.99
CA VAL A 28 14.35 10.71 -3.70
C VAL A 28 14.72 10.39 -2.25
N PHE A 29 15.88 9.77 -2.07
CA PHE A 29 16.45 9.42 -0.77
C PHE A 29 17.35 10.54 -0.28
N LEU A 30 17.13 10.97 0.96
CA LEU A 30 17.92 12.02 1.60
C LEU A 30 18.82 11.43 2.66
N THR A 31 20.05 11.92 2.70
CA THR A 31 21.08 11.50 3.65
C THR A 31 21.52 12.64 4.56
N LYS A 32 21.84 12.30 5.79
CA LYS A 32 22.45 13.20 6.77
C LYS A 32 23.76 12.58 7.22
N ASN A 33 24.87 13.27 6.96
CA ASN A 33 26.23 12.77 7.28
C ASN A 33 26.53 11.37 6.71
N GLY A 34 26.04 11.08 5.49
CA GLY A 34 26.25 9.79 4.81
C GLY A 34 25.28 8.67 5.22
N TYR A 35 24.39 8.91 6.19
CA TYR A 35 23.37 7.95 6.61
C TYR A 35 22.02 8.32 6.02
N GLY A 36 21.21 7.32 5.64
CA GLY A 36 19.83 7.54 5.22
C GLY A 36 19.02 8.20 6.33
N ASP A 37 18.24 9.23 5.98
CA ASP A 37 17.47 10.05 6.92
C ASP A 37 15.99 10.11 6.55
N MET A 38 15.67 10.43 5.28
CA MET A 38 14.30 10.62 4.81
C MET A 38 14.13 10.18 3.36
N VAL A 39 12.88 9.87 2.98
CA VAL A 39 12.48 9.67 1.57
C VAL A 39 11.44 10.73 1.20
N VAL A 40 11.57 11.31 0.02
CA VAL A 40 10.63 12.29 -0.53
C VAL A 40 9.99 11.70 -1.77
N MET A 41 8.65 11.79 -1.84
CA MET A 41 7.82 11.33 -2.96
C MET A 41 6.71 12.37 -3.20
N SER A 42 6.14 12.39 -4.41
CA SER A 42 4.87 13.06 -4.63
C SER A 42 3.76 12.34 -3.86
N MET A 43 2.68 13.06 -3.53
CA MET A 43 1.54 12.47 -2.82
C MET A 43 0.94 11.29 -3.60
N GLU A 44 0.76 11.45 -4.91
CA GLU A 44 0.23 10.39 -5.78
C GLU A 44 1.12 9.14 -5.78
N ALA A 45 2.45 9.32 -5.88
CA ALA A 45 3.37 8.19 -5.84
C ALA A 45 3.36 7.47 -4.48
N PHE A 46 3.20 8.23 -3.39
CA PHE A 46 3.08 7.66 -2.05
C PHE A 46 1.77 6.90 -1.84
N GLU A 47 0.64 7.42 -2.31
CA GLU A 47 -0.66 6.73 -2.25
C GLU A 47 -0.65 5.42 -3.05
N ARG A 48 -0.09 5.45 -4.27
CA ARG A 48 0.08 4.24 -5.08
C ARG A 48 0.98 3.22 -4.37
N PHE A 49 2.09 3.66 -3.79
CA PHE A 49 2.98 2.78 -3.03
C PHE A 49 2.26 2.10 -1.85
N GLN A 50 1.42 2.84 -1.10
CA GLN A 50 0.62 2.25 -0.03
C GLN A 50 -0.35 1.21 -0.55
N PHE A 51 -1.07 1.52 -1.64
CA PHE A 51 -2.02 0.59 -2.26
C PHE A 51 -1.33 -0.70 -2.73
N GLU A 52 -0.21 -0.58 -3.45
CA GLU A 52 0.58 -1.73 -3.90
C GLU A 52 1.07 -2.59 -2.72
N SER A 53 1.52 -1.93 -1.64
CA SER A 53 1.93 -2.64 -0.43
C SER A 53 0.76 -3.40 0.21
N GLU A 54 -0.44 -2.82 0.28
CA GLU A 54 -1.63 -3.49 0.80
C GLU A 54 -2.00 -4.73 -0.04
N VAL A 55 -2.03 -4.58 -1.37
CA VAL A 55 -2.28 -5.69 -2.30
C VAL A 55 -1.25 -6.79 -2.10
N TYR A 56 0.03 -6.44 -1.99
CA TYR A 56 1.09 -7.42 -1.77
C TYR A 56 0.89 -8.20 -0.47
N PHE A 57 0.54 -7.52 0.64
CA PHE A 57 0.25 -8.20 1.89
C PHE A 57 -0.95 -9.15 1.79
N LYS A 58 -2.01 -8.75 1.07
CA LYS A 58 -3.20 -9.59 0.86
C LYS A 58 -2.92 -10.80 -0.02
N LEU A 59 -2.08 -10.65 -1.04
CA LEU A 59 -1.64 -11.79 -1.86
C LEU A 59 -0.80 -12.75 -1.02
N LYS A 60 0.13 -12.25 -0.20
CA LYS A 60 0.94 -13.07 0.69
C LYS A 60 0.09 -13.84 1.72
N GLU A 61 -0.93 -13.19 2.29
CA GLU A 61 -1.90 -13.83 3.19
C GLU A 61 -2.61 -14.99 2.48
N ALA A 62 -3.11 -14.76 1.26
CA ALA A 62 -3.77 -15.79 0.46
C ALA A 62 -2.84 -16.95 0.08
N GLU A 63 -1.57 -16.67 -0.24
CA GLU A 63 -0.56 -17.71 -0.51
C GLU A 63 -0.28 -18.57 0.72
N GLN A 64 -0.19 -17.95 1.90
CA GLN A 64 -0.02 -18.69 3.16
C GLN A 64 -1.24 -19.57 3.46
N GLU A 65 -2.46 -19.05 3.29
CA GLU A 65 -3.68 -19.85 3.46
C GLU A 65 -3.73 -21.02 2.45
N ALA A 66 -3.34 -20.77 1.20
CA ALA A 66 -3.30 -21.79 0.16
C ALA A 66 -2.32 -22.94 0.46
N GLN A 67 -1.26 -22.67 1.25
CA GLN A 67 -0.33 -23.71 1.72
C GLN A 67 -0.92 -24.55 2.87
N LEU A 68 -1.81 -23.97 3.67
CA LEU A 68 -2.42 -24.63 4.84
C LEU A 68 -3.67 -25.43 4.46
N THR A 69 -4.43 -24.99 3.46
CA THR A 69 -5.69 -25.62 3.06
C THR A 69 -5.93 -25.54 1.55
N ASN A 70 -6.58 -26.59 1.01
CA ASN A 70 -7.05 -26.65 -0.38
C ASN A 70 -8.51 -26.19 -0.54
N THR A 71 -9.18 -25.76 0.52
CA THR A 71 -10.55 -25.23 0.44
C THR A 71 -10.56 -23.93 -0.37
N ARG A 72 -11.43 -23.84 -1.37
CA ARG A 72 -11.64 -22.62 -2.18
C ARG A 72 -13.12 -22.36 -2.28
N TYR A 73 -13.50 -21.09 -2.16
CA TYR A 73 -14.90 -20.67 -2.27
C TYR A 73 -15.08 -19.87 -3.55
N SER A 74 -16.17 -20.17 -4.26
CA SER A 74 -16.62 -19.36 -5.38
C SER A 74 -17.31 -18.09 -4.89
N HIS A 75 -17.34 -17.06 -5.75
CA HIS A 75 -18.07 -15.81 -5.49
C HIS A 75 -19.54 -16.07 -5.10
N LYS A 76 -20.19 -17.05 -5.71
CA LYS A 76 -21.61 -17.38 -5.42
C LYS A 76 -21.79 -17.94 -4.01
N GLU A 77 -20.89 -18.83 -3.58
CA GLU A 77 -20.95 -19.42 -2.24
C GLU A 77 -20.75 -18.36 -1.16
N ILE A 78 -19.70 -17.52 -1.30
CA ILE A 78 -19.42 -16.44 -0.35
C ILE A 78 -20.58 -15.46 -0.28
N LEU A 79 -21.11 -14.99 -1.42
CA LEU A 79 -22.20 -14.02 -1.44
C LEU A 79 -23.49 -14.58 -0.85
N ASN A 80 -23.80 -15.84 -1.10
CA ASN A 80 -24.98 -16.48 -0.51
C ASN A 80 -24.85 -16.62 1.00
N GLU A 81 -23.67 -17.03 1.49
CA GLU A 81 -23.41 -17.12 2.93
C GLU A 81 -23.49 -15.74 3.61
N LEU A 82 -22.92 -14.71 2.98
CA LEU A 82 -22.94 -13.35 3.50
C LEU A 82 -24.38 -12.81 3.61
N LYS A 83 -25.21 -13.02 2.58
CA LYS A 83 -26.63 -12.65 2.58
C LYS A 83 -27.40 -13.37 3.70
N ALA A 84 -27.15 -14.67 3.89
CA ALA A 84 -27.78 -15.44 4.96
C ALA A 84 -27.40 -14.91 6.35
N LYS A 85 -26.11 -14.60 6.57
CA LYS A 85 -25.63 -14.00 7.84
C LYS A 85 -26.27 -12.64 8.12
N LEU A 86 -26.41 -11.79 7.10
CA LEU A 86 -27.07 -10.48 7.24
C LEU A 86 -28.56 -10.62 7.59
N ALA A 87 -29.29 -11.50 6.90
CA ALA A 87 -30.71 -11.75 7.18
C ALA A 87 -30.93 -12.27 8.61
N ASN A 88 -30.06 -13.18 9.07
CA ASN A 88 -30.13 -13.69 10.45
C ASN A 88 -29.87 -12.60 11.49
N LYS A 89 -28.91 -11.71 11.23
CA LYS A 89 -28.59 -10.60 12.14
C LYS A 89 -29.76 -9.62 12.29
N VAL A 90 -30.47 -9.33 11.21
CA VAL A 90 -31.68 -8.48 11.22
C VAL A 90 -32.80 -9.11 12.04
N ASN A 91 -32.98 -10.43 11.96
CA ASN A 91 -34.00 -11.13 12.74
C ASN A 91 -33.69 -11.20 14.24
N THR A 92 -32.42 -11.25 14.64
CA THR A 92 -32.01 -11.20 16.07
C THR A 92 -32.03 -9.80 16.69
N GLY A 93 -32.12 -8.72 15.90
CA GLY A 93 -32.22 -7.35 16.41
C GLY A 93 -33.66 -6.83 16.58
N ASN A 94 -34.66 -7.63 16.23
CA ASN A 94 -36.09 -7.32 16.33
C ASN A 94 -36.78 -8.07 17.48
N VAL A 95 -36.05 -8.44 18.53
CA VAL A 95 -36.57 -9.03 19.78
C VAL A 95 -36.12 -8.19 20.96
#